data_AF-A0A1J7BQ57-F1
#
_entry.id   AF-A0A1J7BQ57-F1
#
_cell.length_a   1.000
_cell.length_b   1.000
_cell.length_c   1.000
_cell.angle_alpha   90.00
_cell.angle_beta   90.00
_cell.angle_gamma   90.00
#
_symmetry.space_group_name_H-M   'P 1'
#
loop_
_entity.id
_entity.type
_entity.pdbx_description
1 polymer ?
#
loop_
_entity_poly.entity_id
_entity_poly.type
_entity_poly.pdbx_seq_one_letter_code
_entity_poly.pdbx_strand_id
1 'polypeptide(L)'
;MSKKALYLLGIAITIILGTFLYLKLCCNCGVTEPKADTEKVPPTAIKSDNFVPFVLNGSGFEYQTNDNLKFLKNNSALIQPVSDSIAIGIENLKTFLASNPKQKVTITGYATSDETNTTKFENLGLARANDVKNFFVSKGLASSQFDTKGEIINSWKTSADTLLGPVEYKFETADTTSAAADEWSVLKEKINANPLVLHFNTNKSSLNLNEEDKQKVSDILKYLGAVKDASVLIVGHSDNVGNRDANIVLAEKRAEFSKNYLIKNGIEASRIATESKGPDEPIGDNSTTEGKASNRRTVITIK
;
A
#
# COMPACT_ATOMS: atom_id res chain seq x y z
N MET A 1 37.42 36.25 -74.89
CA MET A 1 37.48 35.90 -73.45
C MET A 1 38.46 34.75 -73.24
N SER A 2 39.36 34.86 -72.26
CA SER A 2 40.28 33.76 -71.91
C SER A 2 39.49 32.52 -71.50
N LYS A 3 39.95 31.30 -71.84
CA LYS A 3 39.29 30.04 -71.46
C LYS A 3 38.99 29.99 -69.95
N LYS A 4 39.87 30.60 -69.12
CA LYS A 4 39.67 30.71 -67.67
C LYS A 4 38.46 31.58 -67.29
N ALA A 5 38.18 32.64 -68.03
CA ALA A 5 37.01 33.49 -67.80
C ALA A 5 35.70 32.77 -68.15
N LEU A 6 35.73 31.88 -69.16
CA LEU A 6 34.56 31.09 -69.53
C LEU A 6 34.23 30.01 -68.48
N TYR A 7 35.24 29.38 -67.90
CA TYR A 7 35.05 28.45 -66.77
C TYR A 7 34.51 29.13 -65.52
N LEU A 8 35.03 30.31 -65.17
CA LEU A 8 34.52 31.09 -64.04
C LEU A 8 33.07 31.55 -64.25
N LEU A 9 32.71 31.92 -65.49
CA LEU A 9 31.34 32.26 -65.84
C LEU A 9 30.40 31.05 -65.70
N GLY A 10 30.83 29.87 -66.13
CA GLY A 10 30.07 28.63 -65.98
C GLY A 10 29.79 28.28 -64.52
N ILE A 11 30.80 28.39 -63.65
CA ILE A 11 30.65 28.16 -62.21
C ILE A 11 29.69 29.19 -61.61
N ALA A 12 29.83 30.47 -61.94
CA ALA A 12 28.94 31.52 -61.46
C ALA A 12 27.47 31.26 -61.86
N ILE A 13 27.23 30.82 -63.10
CA ILE A 13 25.88 30.48 -63.58
C ILE A 13 25.31 29.30 -62.80
N THR A 14 26.11 28.26 -62.52
CA THR A 14 25.63 27.10 -61.73
C THR A 14 25.27 27.47 -60.28
N ILE A 15 26.04 28.36 -59.65
CA ILE A 15 25.75 28.85 -58.30
C ILE A 15 24.47 29.68 -58.31
N ILE A 16 24.30 30.60 -59.28
CA ILE A 16 23.10 31.43 -59.41
C ILE A 16 21.86 30.56 -59.65
N LEU A 17 21.95 29.56 -60.54
CA LEU A 17 20.84 28.66 -60.84
C LEU A 17 20.49 27.77 -59.64
N GLY A 18 21.50 27.25 -58.92
CA GLY A 18 21.29 26.48 -57.69
C GLY A 18 20.66 27.31 -56.57
N THR A 19 21.07 28.57 -56.42
CA THR A 19 20.50 29.50 -55.43
C THR A 19 19.07 29.88 -55.79
N PHE A 20 18.77 30.09 -57.07
CA PHE A 20 17.41 30.36 -57.56
C PHE A 20 16.47 29.18 -57.32
N LEU A 21 16.92 27.95 -57.61
CA LEU A 21 16.16 26.73 -57.35
C LEU A 21 15.94 26.51 -55.85
N TYR A 22 16.96 26.73 -55.01
CA TYR A 22 16.82 26.65 -53.55
C TYR A 22 15.79 27.65 -53.01
N LEU A 23 15.83 28.90 -53.46
CA LEU A 23 14.87 29.93 -53.05
C LEU A 23 13.43 29.64 -53.52
N LYS A 24 13.26 29.04 -54.71
CA LYS A 24 11.92 28.76 -55.27
C LYS A 24 11.31 27.43 -54.81
N LEU A 25 12.12 26.41 -54.52
CA LEU A 25 11.64 25.07 -54.16
C LEU A 25 11.77 24.76 -52.66
N CYS A 26 12.71 25.37 -51.94
CA CYS A 26 13.00 25.02 -50.54
C CYS A 26 12.62 26.11 -49.52
N CYS A 27 12.37 27.36 -49.93
CA CYS A 27 11.96 28.43 -49.02
C CYS A 27 10.45 28.72 -49.05
N ASN A 28 9.62 27.72 -48.77
CA ASN A 28 8.21 27.95 -48.40
C ASN A 28 7.89 27.49 -46.97
N CYS A 29 8.80 27.76 -46.03
CA CYS A 29 8.53 27.75 -44.60
C CYS A 29 8.34 29.20 -44.10
N GLY A 30 7.07 29.61 -44.18
CA GLY A 30 6.31 30.69 -43.53
C GLY A 30 7.01 31.89 -42.88
N VAL A 31 6.53 33.09 -43.25
CA VAL A 31 5.97 34.10 -42.33
C VAL A 31 4.90 34.90 -43.06
N THR A 32 3.65 34.86 -42.58
CA THR A 32 2.63 35.89 -42.89
C THR A 32 2.17 36.49 -41.57
N GLU A 33 2.42 37.79 -41.39
CA GLU A 33 1.89 38.62 -40.31
C GLU A 33 0.46 39.15 -40.64
N PRO A 34 -0.27 39.69 -39.64
CA PRO A 34 -1.70 39.38 -39.43
C PRO A 34 -2.66 40.33 -40.17
N LYS A 35 -3.83 39.79 -40.53
CA LYS A 35 -5.03 40.58 -40.82
C LYS A 35 -6.17 40.11 -39.93
N ALA A 36 -6.80 41.09 -39.30
CA ALA A 36 -7.87 40.97 -38.33
C ALA A 36 -9.13 40.30 -38.88
N ASP A 37 -9.72 39.48 -37.99
CA ASP A 37 -11.12 39.15 -37.79
C ASP A 37 -11.95 38.76 -39.02
N THR A 38 -11.85 37.48 -39.36
CA THR A 38 -13.07 36.68 -39.54
C THR A 38 -12.99 35.51 -38.56
N GLU A 39 -14.00 35.43 -37.71
CA GLU A 39 -14.21 34.43 -36.67
C GLU A 39 -14.23 33.02 -37.28
N LYS A 40 -13.06 32.44 -37.49
CA LYS A 40 -12.89 31.00 -37.66
C LYS A 40 -12.72 30.44 -36.27
N VAL A 41 -13.80 29.84 -35.77
CA VAL A 41 -13.80 28.97 -34.60
C VAL A 41 -12.53 28.12 -34.65
N PRO A 42 -11.62 28.21 -33.67
CA PRO A 42 -10.42 27.39 -33.65
C PRO A 42 -10.85 25.93 -33.79
N PRO A 43 -10.14 25.09 -34.55
CA PRO A 43 -10.38 23.66 -34.48
C PRO A 43 -10.22 23.31 -33.01
N THR A 44 -11.36 22.96 -32.39
CA THR A 44 -11.45 22.57 -31.01
C THR A 44 -10.31 21.61 -30.76
N ALA A 45 -9.35 22.00 -29.91
CA ALA A 45 -8.40 21.07 -29.36
C ALA A 45 -9.25 19.94 -28.78
N ILE A 46 -9.26 18.79 -29.45
CA ILE A 46 -9.89 17.59 -28.91
C ILE A 46 -9.06 17.30 -27.66
N LYS A 47 -9.54 17.76 -26.51
CA LYS A 47 -9.17 17.17 -25.23
C LYS A 47 -9.54 15.70 -25.40
N SER A 48 -8.53 14.83 -25.54
CA SER A 48 -8.81 13.41 -25.59
C SER A 48 -9.29 13.01 -24.20
N ASP A 49 -10.59 12.78 -24.04
CA ASP A 49 -11.20 12.27 -22.80
C ASP A 49 -10.68 10.85 -22.42
N ASN A 50 -9.80 10.28 -23.25
CA ASN A 50 -9.19 8.96 -23.10
C ASN A 50 -7.67 9.04 -22.85
N PHE A 51 -7.22 9.94 -21.97
CA PHE A 51 -5.82 10.01 -21.56
C PHE A 51 -5.62 9.34 -20.20
N VAL A 52 -4.74 8.33 -20.16
CA VAL A 52 -4.30 7.67 -18.93
C VAL A 52 -2.77 7.65 -18.95
N PRO A 53 -2.07 8.39 -18.07
CA PRO A 53 -0.62 8.38 -18.01
C PRO A 53 -0.10 7.13 -17.29
N PHE A 54 1.09 6.69 -17.66
CA PHE A 54 1.87 5.75 -16.86
C PHE A 54 2.54 6.53 -15.73
N VAL A 55 2.17 6.21 -14.49
CA VAL A 55 2.65 6.87 -13.28
C VAL A 55 3.23 5.83 -12.35
N LEU A 56 4.45 6.08 -11.88
CA LEU A 56 5.09 5.36 -10.80
C LEU A 56 5.45 6.39 -9.74
N ASN A 57 4.67 6.46 -8.67
CA ASN A 57 4.89 7.42 -7.60
C ASN A 57 4.74 6.77 -6.24
N GLY A 58 5.72 6.97 -5.36
CA GLY A 58 5.64 6.67 -3.95
C GLY A 58 7.00 6.35 -3.33
N SER A 59 7.08 6.46 -2.01
CA SER A 59 8.30 6.15 -1.24
C SER A 59 9.56 6.90 -1.72
N GLY A 60 9.40 8.15 -2.18
CA GLY A 60 10.49 8.99 -2.69
C GLY A 60 10.90 8.70 -4.14
N PHE A 61 10.19 7.81 -4.84
CA PHE A 61 10.32 7.59 -6.28
C PHE A 61 9.19 8.30 -7.03
N GLU A 62 9.53 9.02 -8.10
CA GLU A 62 8.55 9.68 -8.98
C GLU A 62 8.97 9.55 -10.44
N TYR A 63 8.07 9.00 -11.26
CA TYR A 63 8.21 8.92 -12.70
C TYR A 63 6.84 8.96 -13.37
N GLN A 64 6.71 9.74 -14.44
CA GLN A 64 5.47 9.84 -15.22
C GLN A 64 5.76 10.02 -16.71
N THR A 65 4.94 9.44 -17.57
CA THR A 65 4.93 9.68 -19.02
C THR A 65 3.50 9.74 -19.58
N ASN A 66 3.36 10.34 -20.76
CA ASN A 66 2.10 10.52 -21.48
C ASN A 66 1.66 9.28 -22.28
N ASP A 67 2.26 8.11 -22.04
CA ASP A 67 1.85 6.83 -22.64
C ASP A 67 1.45 5.85 -21.54
N ASN A 68 0.91 4.68 -21.91
CA ASN A 68 0.46 3.67 -20.97
C ASN A 68 0.64 2.23 -21.47
N LEU A 69 0.52 1.30 -20.53
CA LEU A 69 0.43 -0.13 -20.83
C LEU A 69 -0.98 -0.46 -21.34
N LYS A 70 -1.08 -1.14 -22.48
CA LYS A 70 -2.35 -1.36 -23.19
C LYS A 70 -2.71 -2.83 -23.21
N PHE A 71 -4.01 -3.11 -23.11
CA PHE A 71 -4.55 -4.47 -23.13
C PHE A 71 -5.77 -4.51 -24.06
N LEU A 72 -5.97 -5.61 -24.76
CA LEU A 72 -7.22 -5.84 -25.47
C LEU A 72 -8.33 -6.19 -24.45
N LYS A 73 -9.56 -5.76 -24.76
CA LYS A 73 -10.76 -6.16 -24.01
C LYS A 73 -10.89 -7.68 -24.00
N ASN A 74 -11.33 -8.24 -22.87
CA ASN A 74 -11.42 -9.69 -22.64
C ASN A 74 -10.07 -10.44 -22.68
N ASN A 75 -8.94 -9.73 -22.67
CA ASN A 75 -7.60 -10.30 -22.71
C ASN A 75 -6.73 -9.77 -21.56
N SER A 76 -5.78 -10.59 -21.13
CA SER A 76 -4.83 -10.30 -20.05
C SER A 76 -3.41 -10.03 -20.54
N ALA A 77 -3.11 -10.26 -21.82
CA ALA A 77 -1.78 -10.07 -22.39
C ALA A 77 -1.50 -8.59 -22.68
N LEU A 78 -0.36 -8.10 -22.19
CA LEU A 78 0.17 -6.78 -22.46
C LEU A 78 0.51 -6.63 -23.93
N ILE A 79 -0.01 -5.58 -24.57
CA ILE A 79 0.31 -5.24 -25.95
C ILE A 79 1.76 -4.78 -26.04
N GLN A 80 2.53 -5.42 -26.93
CA GLN A 80 3.93 -5.11 -27.21
C GLN A 80 4.08 -4.55 -28.64
N PRO A 81 5.11 -3.73 -28.91
CA PRO A 81 6.10 -3.20 -27.95
C PRO A 81 5.52 -2.08 -27.07
N VAL A 82 6.05 -1.93 -25.85
CA VAL A 82 5.84 -0.72 -25.05
C VAL A 82 6.72 0.42 -25.58
N SER A 83 6.35 1.67 -25.31
CA SER A 83 7.16 2.83 -25.72
C SER A 83 8.47 2.96 -24.94
N ASP A 84 9.44 3.64 -25.54
CA ASP A 84 10.74 3.95 -24.93
C ASP A 84 10.58 4.70 -23.61
N SER A 85 9.62 5.62 -23.52
CA SER A 85 9.33 6.34 -22.26
C SER A 85 8.85 5.41 -21.15
N ILE A 86 8.13 4.34 -21.46
CA ILE A 86 7.76 3.34 -20.44
C ILE A 86 8.98 2.50 -20.07
N ALA A 87 9.80 2.10 -21.06
CA ALA A 87 11.02 1.35 -20.82
C ALA A 87 12.00 2.11 -19.91
N ILE A 88 12.18 3.42 -20.12
CA ILE A 88 12.99 4.30 -19.25
C ILE A 88 12.44 4.31 -17.82
N GLY A 89 11.13 4.42 -17.65
CA GLY A 89 10.49 4.39 -16.33
C GLY A 89 10.76 3.10 -15.57
N ILE A 90 10.74 1.97 -16.28
CA ILE A 90 11.01 0.65 -15.71
C ILE A 90 12.49 0.50 -15.32
N GLU A 91 13.44 1.03 -16.11
CA GLU A 91 14.86 1.04 -15.73
C GLU A 91 15.15 1.95 -14.52
N ASN A 92 14.46 3.08 -14.42
CA ASN A 92 14.53 3.94 -13.23
C ASN A 92 13.98 3.21 -11.99
N LEU A 93 12.83 2.54 -12.13
CA LEU A 93 12.23 1.74 -11.07
C LEU A 93 13.17 0.61 -10.60
N LYS A 94 13.82 -0.07 -11.55
CA LYS A 94 14.80 -1.12 -11.26
C LYS A 94 15.96 -0.61 -10.40
N THR A 95 16.52 0.54 -10.77
CA THR A 95 17.62 1.18 -10.04
C THR A 95 17.19 1.56 -8.62
N PHE A 96 15.98 2.10 -8.48
CA PHE A 96 15.40 2.46 -7.19
C PHE A 96 15.17 1.23 -6.30
N LEU A 97 14.52 0.18 -6.81
CA LEU A 97 14.23 -1.03 -6.05
C LEU A 97 15.50 -1.81 -5.67
N ALA A 98 16.54 -1.78 -6.51
CA ALA A 98 17.85 -2.37 -6.18
C ALA A 98 18.51 -1.66 -4.98
N SER A 99 18.31 -0.35 -4.84
CA SER A 99 18.82 0.45 -3.71
C SER A 99 17.93 0.34 -2.47
N ASN A 100 16.70 -0.18 -2.61
CA ASN A 100 15.70 -0.26 -1.55
C ASN A 100 15.13 -1.69 -1.47
N PRO A 101 15.88 -2.69 -0.95
CA PRO A 101 15.48 -4.09 -0.99
C PRO A 101 14.22 -4.41 -0.17
N LYS A 102 13.90 -3.57 0.82
CA LYS A 102 12.65 -3.65 1.59
C LYS A 102 11.45 -3.05 0.87
N GLN A 103 11.68 -2.27 -0.19
CA GLN A 103 10.58 -1.66 -0.94
C GLN A 103 9.85 -2.73 -1.75
N LYS A 104 8.53 -2.69 -1.69
CA LYS A 104 7.62 -3.46 -2.53
C LYS A 104 6.74 -2.53 -3.37
N VAL A 105 6.24 -3.08 -4.46
CA VAL A 105 5.28 -2.44 -5.36
C VAL A 105 4.12 -3.40 -5.56
N THR A 106 2.95 -3.02 -5.08
CA THR A 106 1.70 -3.73 -5.41
C THR A 106 1.20 -3.23 -6.77
N ILE A 107 1.04 -4.16 -7.71
CA ILE A 107 0.46 -3.92 -9.03
C ILE A 107 -1.01 -4.30 -8.97
N THR A 108 -1.91 -3.32 -9.08
CA THR A 108 -3.36 -3.56 -9.12
C THR A 108 -3.82 -3.43 -10.57
N GLY A 109 -4.31 -4.53 -11.14
CA GLY A 109 -4.90 -4.51 -12.48
C GLY A 109 -6.42 -4.41 -12.41
N TYR A 110 -7.02 -3.68 -13.34
CA TYR A 110 -8.45 -3.47 -13.41
C TYR A 110 -9.07 -4.26 -14.57
N ALA A 111 -10.24 -4.83 -14.32
CA ALA A 111 -11.14 -5.36 -15.33
C ALA A 111 -12.48 -4.66 -15.26
N THR A 112 -13.11 -4.42 -16.41
CA THR A 112 -14.47 -3.89 -16.41
C THR A 112 -15.48 -5.03 -16.24
N SER A 113 -16.62 -4.74 -15.61
CA SER A 113 -17.64 -5.75 -15.29
C SER A 113 -18.30 -6.38 -16.52
N ASP A 114 -18.15 -5.76 -17.68
CA ASP A 114 -18.60 -6.25 -18.99
C ASP A 114 -17.55 -7.10 -19.73
N GLU A 115 -16.41 -7.41 -19.10
CA GLU A 115 -15.40 -8.30 -19.67
C GLU A 115 -15.60 -9.76 -19.27
N THR A 116 -15.33 -10.66 -20.22
CA THR A 116 -15.36 -12.11 -20.02
C THR A 116 -13.97 -12.62 -19.64
N ASN A 117 -13.82 -13.15 -18.42
CA ASN A 117 -12.58 -13.77 -17.98
C ASN A 117 -12.44 -15.21 -18.52
N THR A 118 -11.44 -15.43 -19.36
CA THR A 118 -11.10 -16.76 -19.91
C THR A 118 -9.83 -17.36 -19.27
N THR A 119 -9.26 -16.68 -18.28
CA THR A 119 -8.00 -17.05 -17.65
C THR A 119 -8.22 -17.96 -16.44
N LYS A 120 -7.11 -18.47 -15.87
CA LYS A 120 -7.14 -19.23 -14.62
C LYS A 120 -7.15 -18.36 -13.36
N PHE A 121 -7.01 -17.04 -13.51
CA PHE A 121 -7.05 -16.10 -12.41
C PHE A 121 -8.48 -15.78 -12.02
N GLU A 122 -8.67 -15.33 -10.78
CA GLU A 122 -9.96 -14.93 -10.25
C GLU A 122 -10.69 -13.92 -11.15
N ASN A 123 -9.97 -12.91 -11.66
CA ASN A 123 -10.48 -11.92 -12.60
C ASN A 123 -9.40 -11.50 -13.62
N LEU A 124 -9.83 -10.85 -14.72
CA LEU A 124 -8.91 -10.35 -15.75
C LEU A 124 -7.95 -9.27 -15.22
N GLY A 125 -8.36 -8.48 -14.23
CA GLY A 125 -7.51 -7.47 -13.61
C GLY A 125 -6.27 -8.11 -12.97
N LEU A 126 -6.47 -9.17 -12.19
CA LEU A 126 -5.39 -9.94 -11.57
C LEU A 126 -4.48 -10.59 -12.63
N ALA A 127 -5.08 -11.11 -13.70
CA ALA A 127 -4.32 -11.69 -14.80
C ALA A 127 -3.42 -10.64 -15.49
N ARG A 128 -3.93 -9.42 -15.73
CA ARG A 128 -3.16 -8.28 -16.28
C ARG A 128 -2.06 -7.83 -15.33
N ALA A 129 -2.36 -7.69 -14.05
CA ALA A 129 -1.35 -7.34 -13.04
C ALA A 129 -0.20 -8.35 -13.03
N ASN A 130 -0.52 -9.64 -13.14
CA ASN A 130 0.48 -10.69 -13.23
C ASN A 130 1.29 -10.63 -14.53
N ASP A 131 0.67 -10.30 -15.66
CA ASP A 131 1.38 -10.12 -16.94
C ASP A 131 2.34 -8.92 -16.90
N VAL A 132 1.91 -7.79 -16.31
CA VAL A 132 2.80 -6.64 -16.06
C VAL A 132 3.95 -7.00 -15.12
N LYS A 133 3.68 -7.73 -14.03
CA LYS A 133 4.73 -8.22 -13.13
C LYS A 133 5.74 -9.07 -13.90
N ASN A 134 5.29 -10.01 -14.71
CA ASN A 134 6.17 -10.84 -15.53
C ASN A 134 6.98 -10.00 -16.53
N PHE A 135 6.37 -9.00 -17.13
CA PHE A 135 7.06 -8.04 -18.00
C PHE A 135 8.15 -7.29 -17.24
N PHE A 136 7.88 -6.77 -16.04
CA PHE A 136 8.90 -6.08 -15.22
C PHE A 136 10.03 -7.05 -14.82
N VAL A 137 9.70 -8.27 -14.41
CA VAL A 137 10.70 -9.30 -14.11
C VAL A 137 11.56 -9.62 -15.35
N SER A 138 10.98 -9.65 -16.54
CA SER A 138 11.72 -9.83 -17.80
C SER A 138 12.71 -8.68 -18.10
N LYS A 139 12.52 -7.50 -17.51
CA LYS A 139 13.46 -6.36 -17.55
C LYS A 139 14.52 -6.39 -16.44
N GLY A 140 14.49 -7.43 -15.61
CA GLY A 140 15.47 -7.70 -14.56
C GLY A 140 15.11 -7.12 -13.19
N LEU A 141 13.83 -6.81 -12.94
CA LEU A 141 13.37 -6.44 -11.60
C LEU A 141 13.10 -7.70 -10.77
N ALA A 142 13.35 -7.65 -9.46
CA ALA A 142 13.20 -8.82 -8.58
C ALA A 142 11.73 -9.15 -8.31
N SER A 143 11.28 -10.36 -8.66
CA SER A 143 9.89 -10.81 -8.49
C SER A 143 9.37 -10.72 -7.04
N SER A 144 10.26 -10.84 -6.05
CA SER A 144 9.95 -10.75 -4.61
C SER A 144 9.52 -9.34 -4.16
N GLN A 145 9.83 -8.31 -4.94
CA GLN A 145 9.45 -6.92 -4.66
C GLN A 145 8.10 -6.54 -5.26
N PHE A 146 7.39 -7.48 -5.90
CA PHE A 146 6.08 -7.23 -6.51
C PHE A 146 5.01 -8.14 -5.95
N ASP A 147 3.91 -7.53 -5.53
CA ASP A 147 2.66 -8.20 -5.20
C ASP A 147 1.61 -7.82 -6.27
N THR A 148 0.63 -8.69 -6.53
CA THR A 148 -0.39 -8.45 -7.56
C THR A 148 -1.80 -8.51 -6.97
N LYS A 149 -2.66 -7.60 -7.41
CA LYS A 149 -4.09 -7.55 -7.07
C LYS A 149 -4.92 -7.34 -8.33
N GLY A 150 -6.18 -7.74 -8.28
CA GLY A 150 -7.12 -7.57 -9.38
C GLY A 150 -8.46 -7.06 -8.89
N GLU A 151 -8.97 -6.00 -9.50
CA GLU A 151 -10.25 -5.39 -9.14
C GLU A 151 -11.19 -5.33 -10.34
N ILE A 152 -12.49 -5.50 -10.07
CA ILE A 152 -13.55 -5.34 -11.07
C ILE A 152 -14.20 -3.98 -10.85
N ILE A 153 -14.28 -3.19 -11.90
CA ILE A 153 -14.85 -1.84 -11.90
C ILE A 153 -15.93 -1.70 -12.97
N ASN A 154 -16.79 -0.69 -12.84
CA ASN A 154 -17.92 -0.53 -13.76
C ASN A 154 -17.50 -0.06 -15.16
N SER A 155 -16.47 0.79 -15.25
CA SER A 155 -15.99 1.31 -16.52
C SER A 155 -14.53 1.75 -16.42
N TRP A 156 -13.83 1.73 -17.57
CA TRP A 156 -12.46 2.21 -17.70
C TRP A 156 -12.28 2.97 -19.01
N LYS A 157 -11.16 3.69 -19.15
CA LYS A 157 -10.86 4.47 -20.35
C LYS A 157 -10.41 3.51 -21.46
N THR A 158 -11.09 3.57 -22.59
CA THR A 158 -10.85 2.70 -23.75
C THR A 158 -10.65 3.50 -25.03
N SER A 159 -9.91 2.92 -25.96
CA SER A 159 -9.83 3.35 -27.35
C SER A 159 -10.19 2.15 -28.23
N ALA A 160 -11.38 2.16 -28.82
CA ALA A 160 -11.99 0.98 -29.43
C ALA A 160 -11.98 -0.22 -28.44
N ASP A 161 -11.45 -1.37 -28.85
CA ASP A 161 -11.32 -2.57 -27.99
C ASP A 161 -10.04 -2.59 -27.15
N THR A 162 -9.35 -1.46 -27.01
CA THR A 162 -8.11 -1.34 -26.23
C THR A 162 -8.36 -0.60 -24.92
N LEU A 163 -8.08 -1.25 -23.79
CA LEU A 163 -8.01 -0.62 -22.48
C LEU A 163 -6.69 0.16 -22.34
N LEU A 164 -6.80 1.42 -21.92
CA LEU A 164 -5.66 2.33 -21.78
C LEU A 164 -5.20 2.37 -20.32
N GLY A 165 -4.02 1.82 -20.03
CA GLY A 165 -3.42 1.84 -18.70
C GLY A 165 -4.28 1.25 -17.57
N PRO A 166 -4.94 0.09 -17.70
CA PRO A 166 -5.80 -0.49 -16.67
C PRO A 166 -5.00 -1.10 -15.50
N VAL A 167 -3.92 -0.43 -15.06
CA VAL A 167 -3.00 -0.91 -14.03
C VAL A 167 -2.50 0.27 -13.19
N GLU A 168 -2.56 0.09 -11.88
CA GLU A 168 -2.04 1.03 -10.87
C GLU A 168 -0.85 0.40 -10.11
N TYR A 169 0.05 1.25 -9.61
CA TYR A 169 1.23 0.87 -8.85
C TYR A 169 1.24 1.56 -7.50
N LYS A 170 1.23 0.78 -6.42
CA LYS A 170 1.33 1.29 -5.06
C LYS A 170 2.63 0.85 -4.41
N PHE A 171 3.41 1.83 -3.98
CA PHE A 171 4.70 1.61 -3.31
C PHE A 171 4.47 1.44 -1.81
N GLU A 172 4.91 0.30 -1.27
CA GLU A 172 4.80 -0.04 0.15
C GLU A 172 6.17 -0.52 0.66
N THR A 173 6.60 -0.05 1.82
CA THR A 173 7.77 -0.68 2.48
C THR A 173 7.34 -2.05 3.02
N ALA A 174 8.22 -3.04 3.05
CA ALA A 174 7.92 -4.37 3.60
C ALA A 174 7.52 -4.34 5.08
N ASP A 175 7.80 -3.23 5.77
CA ASP A 175 7.36 -2.96 7.14
C ASP A 175 5.92 -2.36 7.20
N THR A 176 5.32 -2.02 6.05
CA THR A 176 3.94 -1.55 5.86
C THR A 176 3.08 -2.57 5.11
N THR A 177 2.85 -3.73 5.71
CA THR A 177 1.74 -4.64 5.37
C THR A 177 0.42 -4.09 5.96
N SER A 178 0.07 -2.83 5.68
CA SER A 178 -1.04 -2.11 6.34
C SER A 178 -2.32 -2.06 5.51
N ALA A 179 -2.86 -3.24 5.23
CA ALA A 179 -4.32 -3.39 5.15
C ALA A 179 -4.84 -4.25 6.32
N ALA A 180 -4.01 -5.15 6.86
CA ALA A 180 -4.28 -5.87 8.10
C ALA A 180 -3.67 -5.16 9.32
N ALA A 181 -2.51 -4.50 9.19
CA ALA A 181 -1.86 -3.85 10.32
C ALA A 181 -2.66 -2.69 10.93
N ASP A 182 -3.50 -2.00 10.13
CA ASP A 182 -4.37 -0.93 10.62
C ASP A 182 -5.54 -1.46 11.46
N GLU A 183 -6.13 -2.60 11.07
CA GLU A 183 -7.19 -3.22 11.87
C GLU A 183 -6.65 -3.81 13.19
N TRP A 184 -5.47 -4.44 13.15
CA TRP A 184 -4.87 -5.05 14.33
C TRP A 184 -4.25 -4.00 15.26
N SER A 185 -3.67 -2.90 14.75
CA SER A 185 -3.19 -1.80 15.58
C SER A 185 -4.36 -1.13 16.32
N VAL A 186 -5.46 -0.84 15.61
CA VAL A 186 -6.69 -0.30 16.21
C VAL A 186 -7.28 -1.27 17.24
N LEU A 187 -7.27 -2.58 16.97
CA LEU A 187 -7.73 -3.57 17.94
C LEU A 187 -6.80 -3.64 19.17
N LYS A 188 -5.48 -3.57 19.00
CA LYS A 188 -4.52 -3.51 20.11
C LYS A 188 -4.75 -2.26 20.97
N GLU A 189 -4.92 -1.11 20.34
CA GLU A 189 -5.24 0.15 21.03
C GLU A 189 -6.56 0.06 21.78
N LYS A 190 -7.62 -0.50 21.17
CA LYS A 190 -8.91 -0.74 21.82
C LYS A 190 -8.77 -1.65 23.05
N ILE A 191 -8.04 -2.76 22.93
CA ILE A 191 -7.81 -3.69 24.04
C ILE A 191 -7.02 -3.01 25.17
N ASN A 192 -5.96 -2.26 24.85
CA ASN A 192 -5.14 -1.61 25.87
C ASN A 192 -5.81 -0.37 26.49
N ALA A 193 -6.70 0.33 25.76
CA ALA A 193 -7.48 1.45 26.26
C ALA A 193 -8.60 1.02 27.23
N ASN A 194 -9.19 -0.15 27.02
CA ASN A 194 -10.17 -0.77 27.93
C ASN A 194 -9.76 -2.22 28.25
N PRO A 195 -8.71 -2.40 29.09
CA PRO A 195 -8.16 -3.71 29.36
C PRO A 195 -9.16 -4.62 30.06
N LEU A 196 -8.96 -5.93 29.91
CA LEU A 196 -9.70 -6.91 30.69
C LEU A 196 -9.23 -6.85 32.14
N VAL A 197 -10.16 -6.54 33.05
CA VAL A 197 -9.89 -6.44 34.48
C VAL A 197 -10.68 -7.51 35.21
N LEU A 198 -9.95 -8.43 35.84
CA LEU A 198 -10.57 -9.51 36.62
C LEU A 198 -10.48 -9.16 38.10
N HIS A 199 -11.61 -9.06 38.77
CA HIS A 199 -11.69 -8.72 40.19
C HIS A 199 -11.73 -9.97 41.07
N PHE A 200 -11.09 -9.89 42.24
CA PHE A 200 -11.00 -11.00 43.18
C PHE A 200 -11.58 -10.59 44.53
N ASN A 201 -12.49 -11.43 45.05
CA ASN A 201 -12.97 -11.31 46.41
C ASN A 201 -11.89 -11.72 47.41
N THR A 202 -11.99 -11.25 48.65
CA THR A 202 -11.10 -11.64 49.74
C THR A 202 -11.08 -13.17 49.85
N ASN A 203 -9.91 -13.78 49.67
CA ASN A 203 -9.70 -15.23 49.73
C ASN A 203 -10.43 -16.11 48.69
N LYS A 204 -10.93 -15.56 47.56
CA LYS A 204 -11.57 -16.38 46.51
C LYS A 204 -10.97 -16.14 45.12
N SER A 205 -10.79 -17.24 44.39
CA SER A 205 -10.36 -17.29 42.99
C SER A 205 -11.53 -17.55 42.03
N SER A 206 -12.73 -17.03 42.31
CA SER A 206 -13.90 -17.22 41.44
C SER A 206 -14.03 -16.07 40.46
N LEU A 207 -14.00 -16.35 39.16
CA LEU A 207 -14.25 -15.38 38.08
C LEU A 207 -15.74 -15.37 37.76
N ASN A 208 -16.41 -14.23 37.97
CA ASN A 208 -17.70 -13.96 37.36
C ASN A 208 -17.44 -13.01 36.19
N LEU A 209 -17.53 -13.54 34.96
CA LEU A 209 -17.35 -12.77 33.74
C LEU A 209 -18.72 -12.37 33.21
N ASN A 210 -18.93 -11.07 33.02
CA ASN A 210 -20.10 -10.57 32.31
C ASN A 210 -19.89 -10.73 30.78
N GLU A 211 -20.89 -10.35 29.98
CA GLU A 211 -20.78 -10.46 28.51
C GLU A 211 -19.69 -9.54 27.92
N GLU A 212 -19.42 -8.38 28.55
CA GLU A 212 -18.33 -7.48 28.13
C GLU A 212 -16.96 -8.14 28.33
N ASP A 213 -16.75 -8.79 29.47
CA ASP A 213 -15.49 -9.48 29.79
C ASP A 213 -15.25 -10.65 28.83
N LYS A 214 -16.29 -11.41 28.48
CA LYS A 214 -16.22 -12.47 27.47
C LYS A 214 -15.84 -11.90 26.10
N GLN A 215 -16.40 -10.75 25.72
CA GLN A 215 -16.04 -10.09 24.47
C GLN A 215 -14.56 -9.65 24.47
N LYS A 216 -14.06 -9.11 25.60
CA LYS A 216 -12.65 -8.76 25.74
C LYS A 216 -11.73 -9.97 25.61
N VAL A 217 -12.09 -11.12 26.18
CA VAL A 217 -11.35 -12.39 25.98
C VAL A 217 -11.34 -12.78 24.50
N SER A 218 -12.48 -12.68 23.82
CA SER A 218 -12.59 -12.96 22.38
C SER A 218 -11.72 -12.02 21.53
N ASP A 219 -11.71 -10.72 21.84
CA ASP A 219 -10.89 -9.71 21.15
C ASP A 219 -9.38 -10.02 21.30
N ILE A 220 -8.96 -10.42 22.52
CA ILE A 220 -7.58 -10.86 22.79
C ILE A 220 -7.24 -12.11 21.97
N LEU A 221 -8.10 -13.14 21.98
CA LEU A 221 -7.88 -14.36 21.19
C LEU A 221 -7.79 -14.08 19.69
N LYS A 222 -8.67 -13.22 19.17
CA LYS A 222 -8.67 -12.79 17.77
C LYS A 222 -7.36 -12.10 17.41
N TYR A 223 -6.90 -11.18 18.27
CA TYR A 223 -5.65 -10.46 18.07
C TYR A 223 -4.44 -11.41 18.07
N LEU A 224 -4.34 -12.30 19.06
CA LEU A 224 -3.23 -13.26 19.14
C LEU A 224 -3.24 -14.28 17.99
N GLY A 225 -4.41 -14.66 17.48
CA GLY A 225 -4.53 -15.55 16.32
C GLY A 225 -4.01 -14.90 15.02
N ALA A 226 -4.18 -13.59 14.88
CA ALA A 226 -3.73 -12.84 13.70
C ALA A 226 -2.28 -12.36 13.78
N VAL A 227 -1.84 -11.92 14.97
CA VAL A 227 -0.50 -11.38 15.19
C VAL A 227 0.35 -12.41 15.92
N LYS A 228 1.17 -13.16 15.18
CA LYS A 228 1.92 -14.32 15.71
C LYS A 228 2.94 -13.95 16.79
N ASP A 229 3.57 -12.78 16.67
CA ASP A 229 4.61 -12.33 17.60
C ASP A 229 4.06 -11.57 18.83
N ALA A 230 2.74 -11.38 18.91
CA ALA A 230 2.12 -10.69 20.03
C ALA A 230 2.17 -11.53 21.32
N SER A 231 2.28 -10.85 22.46
CA SER A 231 2.18 -11.48 23.79
C SER A 231 1.27 -10.67 24.72
N VAL A 232 0.76 -11.32 25.74
CA VAL A 232 -0.11 -10.76 26.77
C VAL A 232 0.70 -10.51 28.04
N LEU A 233 0.48 -9.36 28.67
CA LEU A 233 0.95 -9.07 30.01
C LEU A 233 -0.24 -9.09 30.98
N ILE A 234 -0.10 -9.87 32.06
CA ILE A 234 -1.05 -9.92 33.17
C ILE A 234 -0.39 -9.32 34.40
N VAL A 235 -0.92 -8.22 34.90
CA VAL A 235 -0.43 -7.56 36.10
C VAL A 235 -1.39 -7.78 37.25
N GLY A 236 -0.91 -8.36 38.35
CA GLY A 236 -1.67 -8.56 39.58
C GLY A 236 -1.53 -7.41 40.57
N HIS A 237 -2.65 -7.07 41.22
CA HIS A 237 -2.71 -6.05 42.27
C HIS A 237 -3.43 -6.58 43.53
N SER A 238 -3.12 -5.97 44.67
CA SER A 238 -3.76 -6.23 45.96
C SER A 238 -4.25 -4.93 46.61
N ASP A 239 -5.07 -5.06 47.65
CA ASP A 239 -5.28 -3.97 48.60
C ASP A 239 -4.09 -3.86 49.55
N ASN A 240 -4.11 -2.87 50.44
CA ASN A 240 -3.04 -2.59 51.39
C ASN A 240 -3.19 -3.34 52.74
N VAL A 241 -4.11 -4.31 52.85
CA VAL A 241 -4.34 -4.99 54.13
C VAL A 241 -3.25 -6.03 54.37
N GLY A 242 -2.58 -5.95 55.52
CA GLY A 242 -1.51 -6.90 55.91
C GLY A 242 -0.12 -6.50 55.43
N ASN A 243 0.79 -7.46 55.37
CA ASN A 243 2.19 -7.22 55.00
C ASN A 243 2.35 -7.03 53.48
N ARG A 244 3.19 -6.07 53.07
CA ARG A 244 3.43 -5.75 51.65
C ARG A 244 3.99 -6.92 50.84
N ASP A 245 4.96 -7.66 51.35
CA ASP A 245 5.59 -8.78 50.61
C ASP A 245 4.60 -9.94 50.45
N ALA A 246 3.78 -10.18 51.47
CA ALA A 246 2.67 -11.14 51.36
C ALA A 246 1.66 -10.72 50.28
N ASN A 247 1.40 -9.42 50.16
CA ASN A 247 0.52 -8.84 49.16
C ASN A 247 1.09 -8.92 47.73
N ILE A 248 2.41 -8.76 47.56
CA ILE A 248 3.11 -9.00 46.29
C ILE A 248 2.95 -10.46 45.86
N VAL A 249 3.18 -11.42 46.77
CA VAL A 249 2.99 -12.85 46.49
C VAL A 249 1.52 -13.18 46.17
N LEU A 250 0.57 -12.55 46.87
CA LEU A 250 -0.86 -12.75 46.62
C LEU A 250 -1.28 -12.22 45.25
N ALA A 251 -0.79 -11.04 44.87
CA ALA A 251 -1.04 -10.46 43.56
C ALA A 251 -0.44 -11.31 42.43
N GLU A 252 0.76 -11.88 42.61
CA GLU A 252 1.37 -12.82 41.65
C GLU A 252 0.50 -14.07 41.46
N LYS A 253 0.01 -14.66 42.56
CA LYS A 253 -0.90 -15.82 42.49
C LYS A 253 -2.20 -15.51 41.73
N ARG A 254 -2.71 -14.28 41.81
CA ARG A 254 -3.87 -13.84 41.02
C ARG A 254 -3.53 -13.73 39.54
N ALA A 255 -2.38 -13.15 39.20
CA ALA A 255 -1.91 -13.08 37.82
C ALA A 255 -1.73 -14.48 37.21
N GLU A 256 -1.15 -15.41 37.95
CA GLU A 256 -1.01 -16.82 37.54
C GLU A 256 -2.37 -17.51 37.39
N PHE A 257 -3.33 -17.22 38.27
CA PHE A 257 -4.70 -17.73 38.10
C PHE A 257 -5.35 -17.24 36.79
N SER A 258 -5.22 -15.94 36.49
CA SER A 258 -5.72 -15.35 35.24
C SER A 258 -5.00 -15.92 34.01
N LYS A 259 -3.69 -16.18 34.10
CA LYS A 259 -2.92 -16.88 33.05
C LYS A 259 -3.49 -18.27 32.78
N ASN A 260 -3.71 -19.06 33.82
CA ASN A 260 -4.29 -20.41 33.68
C ASN A 260 -5.69 -20.38 33.07
N TYR A 261 -6.48 -19.33 33.36
CA TYR A 261 -7.76 -19.11 32.70
C TYR A 261 -7.59 -18.86 31.19
N LEU A 262 -6.68 -17.98 30.78
CA LEU A 262 -6.42 -17.69 29.37
C LEU A 262 -5.85 -18.90 28.60
N ILE A 263 -4.99 -19.70 29.24
CA ILE A 263 -4.48 -20.95 28.64
C ILE A 263 -5.62 -21.92 28.34
N LYS A 264 -6.57 -22.09 29.28
CA LYS A 264 -7.75 -22.94 29.05
C LYS A 264 -8.64 -22.45 27.91
N ASN A 265 -8.57 -21.16 27.56
CA ASN A 265 -9.30 -20.57 26.45
C ASN A 265 -8.50 -20.59 25.12
N GLY A 266 -7.32 -21.22 25.09
CA GLY A 266 -6.59 -21.49 23.85
C GLY A 266 -5.37 -20.59 23.61
N ILE A 267 -4.95 -19.77 24.58
CA ILE A 267 -3.70 -18.98 24.45
C ILE A 267 -2.50 -19.83 24.89
N GLU A 268 -1.47 -19.88 24.05
CA GLU A 268 -0.22 -20.58 24.39
C GLU A 268 0.46 -19.94 25.61
N ALA A 269 0.90 -20.76 26.57
CA ALA A 269 1.53 -20.27 27.81
C ALA A 269 2.80 -19.44 27.58
N SER A 270 3.54 -19.72 26.49
CA SER A 270 4.74 -18.98 26.06
C SER A 270 4.43 -17.52 25.67
N ARG A 271 3.18 -17.21 25.33
CA ARG A 271 2.73 -15.89 24.91
C ARG A 271 2.13 -15.07 26.04
N ILE A 272 2.22 -15.53 27.29
CA ILE A 272 1.67 -14.85 28.46
C ILE A 272 2.77 -14.61 29.49
N ALA A 273 3.01 -13.34 29.81
CA ALA A 273 3.85 -12.91 30.92
C ALA A 273 2.98 -12.49 32.12
N THR A 274 3.41 -12.81 33.33
CA THR A 274 2.80 -12.35 34.59
C THR A 274 3.74 -11.41 35.32
N GLU A 275 3.18 -10.39 35.96
CA GLU A 275 3.88 -9.48 36.86
C GLU A 275 2.98 -9.18 38.07
N SER A 276 3.60 -8.79 39.19
CA SER A 276 2.90 -8.38 40.40
C SER A 276 3.33 -6.98 40.82
N LYS A 277 2.35 -6.12 41.06
CA LYS A 277 2.53 -4.79 41.66
C LYS A 277 2.08 -4.74 43.12
N GLY A 278 1.53 -5.84 43.64
CA GLY A 278 1.03 -5.91 45.01
C GLY A 278 0.14 -4.70 45.34
N PRO A 279 0.38 -4.01 46.47
CA PRO A 279 -0.43 -2.86 46.89
C PRO A 279 0.06 -1.52 46.30
N ASP A 280 1.08 -1.51 45.45
CA ASP A 280 1.84 -0.29 45.10
C ASP A 280 1.15 0.59 44.04
N GLU A 281 0.17 0.04 43.30
CA GLU A 281 -0.60 0.76 42.26
C GLU A 281 -2.12 0.67 42.51
N PRO A 282 -2.64 1.32 43.57
CA PRO A 282 -4.06 1.33 43.88
C PRO A 282 -4.83 2.23 42.90
N ILE A 283 -6.06 1.83 42.58
CA ILE A 283 -7.02 2.63 41.79
C ILE A 283 -8.23 3.08 42.62
N GLY A 284 -8.44 2.44 43.77
CA GLY A 284 -9.49 2.75 44.72
C GLY A 284 -8.92 3.13 46.08
N ASP A 285 -9.71 3.86 46.86
CA ASP A 285 -9.33 4.26 48.21
C ASP A 285 -9.22 3.04 49.14
N ASN A 286 -8.02 2.76 49.63
CA ASN A 286 -7.76 1.68 50.57
C ASN A 286 -8.36 1.92 51.97
N SER A 287 -8.96 3.07 52.25
CA SER A 287 -9.72 3.32 53.47
C SER A 287 -11.13 2.70 53.42
N THR A 288 -11.68 2.48 52.23
CA THR A 288 -13.05 1.98 52.01
C THR A 288 -13.07 0.51 51.60
N THR A 289 -14.18 -0.18 51.90
CA THR A 289 -14.34 -1.60 51.50
C THR A 289 -14.41 -1.72 49.98
N GLU A 290 -15.06 -0.76 49.34
CA GLU A 290 -15.27 -0.65 47.90
C GLU A 290 -13.93 -0.41 47.19
N GLY A 291 -13.13 0.55 47.66
CA GLY A 291 -11.83 0.83 47.06
C GLY A 291 -10.84 -0.32 47.22
N LYS A 292 -10.85 -1.02 48.38
CA LYS A 292 -10.09 -2.28 48.53
C LYS A 292 -10.54 -3.34 47.52
N ALA A 293 -11.84 -3.46 47.25
CA ALA A 293 -12.35 -4.40 46.25
C ALA A 293 -11.87 -4.07 44.83
N SER A 294 -11.86 -2.80 44.45
CA SER A 294 -11.28 -2.34 43.18
C SER A 294 -9.77 -2.60 43.08
N ASN A 295 -9.04 -2.53 44.21
CA ASN A 295 -7.60 -2.77 44.22
C ASN A 295 -7.24 -4.26 44.05
N ARG A 296 -8.11 -5.18 44.46
CA ARG A 296 -7.92 -6.62 44.27
C ARG A 296 -8.30 -7.04 42.85
N ARG A 297 -7.40 -6.77 41.90
CA ARG A 297 -7.64 -7.03 40.47
C ARG A 297 -6.43 -7.62 39.76
N THR A 298 -6.64 -8.19 38.59
CA THR A 298 -5.60 -8.36 37.57
C THR A 298 -5.96 -7.57 36.32
N VAL A 299 -4.99 -6.91 35.72
CA VAL A 299 -5.15 -6.18 34.46
C VAL A 299 -4.44 -6.93 33.35
N ILE A 300 -5.12 -7.16 32.24
CA ILE A 300 -4.62 -7.94 31.11
C ILE A 300 -4.50 -7.01 29.90
N THR A 301 -3.30 -6.93 29.32
CA THR A 301 -2.96 -6.05 28.19
C THR A 301 -2.12 -6.79 27.15
N ILE A 302 -2.04 -6.22 25.94
CA ILE A 302 -1.17 -6.70 24.87
C ILE A 302 0.16 -5.93 24.92
N LYS A 303 1.28 -6.66 24.88
CA LYS A 303 2.63 -6.09 24.74
C LYS A 303 2.87 -5.55 23.33
#